data_AF-A0A1G1BUK1-F1
#
_entry.id   AF-A0A1G1BUK1-F1
#
_cell.length_a   1.000
_cell.length_b   1.000
_cell.length_c   1.000
_cell.angle_alpha   90.00
_cell.angle_beta   90.00
_cell.angle_gamma   90.00
#
_symmetry.space_group_name_H-M   'P 1'
#
loop_
_entity.id
_entity.type
_entity.pdbx_description
1 polymer ?
#
loop_
_entity_poly.entity_id
_entity_poly.type
_entity_poly.pdbx_seq_one_letter_code
_entity_poly.pdbx_strand_id
1 'polypeptide(L)'
;MKTSWRRVAILIAAGGWGAADLTAGLLDGLGLDSPVSREETKFTCTPLPPSTPPAQHSGSEGVPPLPLPAVPLRRTEKKNPPRPPVLIAKISTQRESDWATNPADAENLLKWMAKNLNVNFSSINLPQNQVPSDPRQVPVLYRTGHEGFSFPPEVRQNLRAYLLGGGTLVFEACCGRRAFAESALKEMQQLVPERPPYRLTPDHPLFHSFFDVKKISYRPWALKAGAENGDSAVIGIDIGCRTAVFCFRWDVSCGWDELADSERHHCLGYDVETAKQLGSNLMAYITAERSAALPLSKALDFVDVTKNKSGKFIIAQATYTGMWKTRDAGLSMLLNSFYEQTKTPVRFAREEVALDSPRLFEVPFVYMTGHEEFELTAAERSNLRQFLQRGGVLLAEACCGREAFDRSFRQEMAKVLNGQKLERLPETHPLYAFPNQVKSVQPRPALARKLNADGRLAPVLYGATMEGNLNVIYSPQGLCCGWELAQCPYCAGVASQDALALGVNILSYAVLQ
;
A
#
# COMPACT_ATOMS: atom_id res chain seq x y z
N MET A 1 -45.32 51.35 6.00
CA MET A 1 -45.57 49.92 5.77
C MET A 1 -44.21 49.29 5.46
N LYS A 2 -43.47 48.76 6.46
CA LYS A 2 -43.46 47.35 6.94
C LYS A 2 -43.40 46.40 5.73
N THR A 3 -42.30 45.71 5.42
CA THR A 3 -41.68 44.52 6.07
C THR A 3 -40.53 44.07 5.14
N SER A 4 -39.49 43.29 5.45
CA SER A 4 -38.97 42.57 6.61
C SER A 4 -37.55 42.14 6.20
N TRP A 5 -36.54 42.51 6.99
CA TRP A 5 -35.18 41.96 6.88
C TRP A 5 -35.16 40.59 7.57
N ARG A 6 -34.86 39.51 6.83
CA ARG A 6 -34.49 38.22 7.43
C ARG A 6 -32.97 38.08 7.43
N ARG A 7 -32.40 38.13 8.63
CA ARG A 7 -31.03 37.72 8.93
C ARG A 7 -30.90 36.23 8.66
N VAL A 8 -30.05 35.84 7.71
CA VAL A 8 -29.57 34.47 7.57
C VAL A 8 -28.38 34.33 8.50
N ALA A 9 -28.61 33.73 9.66
CA ALA A 9 -27.54 33.23 10.51
C ALA A 9 -26.95 31.98 9.83
N ILE A 10 -25.73 32.10 9.31
CA ILE A 10 -24.94 30.95 8.86
C ILE A 10 -24.43 30.26 10.12
N LEU A 11 -25.18 29.25 10.56
CA LEU A 11 -24.68 28.23 11.49
C LEU A 11 -23.71 27.35 10.70
N ILE A 12 -22.42 27.51 10.98
CA ILE A 12 -21.35 26.63 10.50
C ILE A 12 -21.55 25.27 11.17
N ALA A 13 -22.17 24.35 10.44
CA ALA A 13 -22.17 22.93 10.75
C ALA A 13 -21.12 22.24 9.85
N ALA A 14 -20.18 21.54 10.50
CA ALA A 14 -19.23 20.55 9.99
C ALA A 14 -18.86 20.65 8.50
N GLY A 15 -17.63 21.13 8.24
CA GLY A 15 -17.04 21.16 6.91
C GLY A 15 -16.99 19.79 6.25
N GLY A 16 -17.92 19.54 5.33
CA GLY A 16 -17.73 18.59 4.25
C GLY A 16 -16.80 19.24 3.22
N TRP A 17 -15.59 18.69 3.09
CA TRP A 17 -14.83 18.86 1.85
C TRP A 17 -15.74 18.37 0.72
N GLY A 18 -15.87 19.15 -0.35
CA GLY A 18 -16.45 18.62 -1.58
C GLY A 18 -15.64 17.39 -1.95
N ALA A 19 -16.26 16.21 -1.90
CA ALA A 19 -15.58 14.96 -2.18
C ALA A 19 -15.23 14.96 -3.67
N ALA A 20 -14.03 15.44 -4.00
CA ALA A 20 -13.42 15.15 -5.27
C ALA A 20 -13.44 13.62 -5.44
N ASP A 21 -13.86 13.15 -6.61
CA ASP A 21 -13.82 11.72 -6.91
C ASP A 21 -12.35 11.28 -6.92
N LEU A 22 -11.91 10.71 -5.81
CA LEU A 22 -10.53 10.23 -5.60
C LEU A 22 -10.17 9.07 -6.53
N THR A 23 -11.15 8.54 -7.29
CA THR A 23 -10.93 7.49 -8.29
C THR A 23 -10.77 8.04 -9.71
N ALA A 24 -11.08 9.32 -9.93
CA ALA A 24 -11.03 9.93 -11.25
C ALA A 24 -9.62 9.87 -11.85
N GLY A 25 -9.53 9.53 -13.13
CA GLY A 25 -8.26 9.47 -13.86
C GLY A 25 -7.46 8.19 -13.68
N LEU A 26 -7.75 7.36 -12.68
CA LEU A 26 -6.91 6.19 -12.38
C LEU A 26 -6.98 5.10 -13.46
N LEU A 27 -8.04 5.07 -14.26
CA LEU A 27 -8.18 4.16 -15.40
C LEU A 27 -7.90 4.82 -16.76
N ASP A 28 -7.67 6.14 -16.79
CA ASP A 28 -7.49 6.90 -18.03
C ASP A 28 -6.20 6.49 -18.75
N GLY A 29 -6.27 6.28 -20.06
CA GLY A 29 -5.11 5.77 -20.81
C GLY A 29 -4.82 4.29 -20.59
N LEU A 30 -5.57 3.56 -19.76
CA LEU A 30 -5.46 2.10 -19.63
C LEU A 30 -6.40 1.36 -20.59
N GLY A 31 -6.54 1.89 -21.81
CA GLY A 31 -7.21 1.23 -22.93
C GLY A 31 -8.73 1.05 -22.86
N LEU A 32 -9.41 1.48 -21.79
CA LEU A 32 -10.85 1.23 -21.59
C LEU A 32 -11.77 1.81 -22.68
N ASP A 33 -11.36 2.89 -23.33
CA ASP A 33 -12.15 3.56 -24.37
C ASP A 33 -11.79 3.10 -25.79
N SER A 34 -10.82 2.18 -25.94
CA SER A 34 -10.34 1.69 -27.22
C SER A 34 -11.43 0.94 -28.00
N PRO A 35 -11.39 0.93 -29.35
CA PRO A 35 -12.30 0.12 -30.15
C PRO A 35 -12.30 -1.36 -29.75
N VAL A 36 -11.13 -1.91 -29.40
CA VAL A 36 -10.97 -3.30 -28.97
C VAL A 36 -11.68 -3.55 -27.63
N SER A 37 -11.49 -2.69 -26.64
CA SER A 37 -12.17 -2.82 -25.34
C SER A 37 -13.69 -2.62 -25.44
N ARG A 38 -14.20 -1.85 -26.40
CA ARG A 38 -15.65 -1.76 -26.65
C ARG A 38 -16.25 -3.05 -27.19
N GLU A 39 -15.43 -3.92 -27.76
CA GLU A 39 -15.82 -5.24 -28.27
C GLU A 39 -15.52 -6.38 -27.30
N GLU A 40 -15.06 -6.08 -26.08
CA GLU A 40 -14.66 -7.09 -25.07
C GLU A 40 -15.77 -8.11 -24.75
N THR A 41 -17.04 -7.75 -24.94
CA THR A 41 -18.19 -8.61 -24.67
C THR A 41 -18.42 -9.67 -25.76
N LYS A 42 -17.86 -9.48 -26.96
CA LYS A 42 -17.97 -10.42 -28.09
C LYS A 42 -17.06 -11.64 -27.94
N PHE A 43 -16.07 -11.55 -27.06
CA PHE A 43 -15.05 -12.58 -26.86
C PHE A 43 -15.01 -12.96 -25.38
N THR A 44 -14.75 -14.23 -25.09
CA THR A 44 -14.60 -14.67 -23.70
C THR A 44 -13.61 -15.81 -23.60
N CYS A 45 -12.84 -15.74 -22.53
CA CYS A 45 -12.02 -16.80 -21.99
C CYS A 45 -12.94 -18.03 -21.76
N THR A 46 -12.83 -19.09 -22.60
CA THR A 46 -13.65 -20.30 -22.39
C THR A 46 -12.90 -21.24 -21.44
N PRO A 47 -13.51 -21.69 -20.32
CA PRO A 47 -12.84 -22.55 -19.37
C PRO A 47 -12.31 -23.83 -20.04
N LEU A 48 -11.07 -24.20 -19.76
CA LEU A 48 -10.62 -25.57 -20.01
C LEU A 48 -11.36 -26.49 -19.02
N PRO A 49 -11.79 -27.69 -19.44
CA PRO A 49 -12.38 -28.66 -18.52
C PRO A 49 -11.38 -28.96 -17.37
N PRO A 50 -11.87 -29.15 -16.13
CA PRO A 50 -11.00 -29.39 -14.99
C PRO A 50 -10.12 -30.60 -15.24
N SER A 51 -8.85 -30.54 -14.81
CA SER A 51 -7.94 -31.68 -14.92
C SER A 51 -8.52 -32.88 -14.19
N THR A 52 -8.52 -34.04 -14.83
CA THR A 52 -9.00 -35.29 -14.22
C THR A 52 -8.27 -35.50 -12.89
N PRO A 53 -8.98 -35.66 -11.75
CA PRO A 53 -8.32 -35.91 -10.48
C PRO A 53 -7.44 -37.18 -10.61
N PRO A 54 -6.27 -37.22 -9.95
CA PRO A 54 -5.40 -38.39 -10.01
C PRO A 54 -6.19 -39.62 -9.58
N ALA A 55 -6.07 -40.70 -10.34
CA ALA A 55 -6.81 -41.92 -10.09
C ALA A 55 -6.62 -42.36 -8.63
N GLN A 56 -7.68 -42.27 -7.83
CA GLN A 56 -7.71 -42.91 -6.53
C GLN A 56 -7.83 -44.40 -6.80
N HIS A 57 -6.70 -45.10 -6.77
CA HIS A 57 -6.74 -46.54 -6.57
C HIS A 57 -7.26 -46.77 -5.15
N SER A 58 -8.56 -47.09 -5.05
CA SER A 58 -9.05 -47.86 -3.91
C SER A 58 -8.10 -49.04 -3.75
N GLY A 59 -7.42 -49.11 -2.62
CA GLY A 59 -6.68 -50.30 -2.25
C GLY A 59 -7.70 -51.39 -2.04
N SER A 60 -8.08 -52.10 -3.11
CA SER A 60 -8.97 -53.24 -3.04
C SER A 60 -8.45 -54.17 -1.95
N GLU A 61 -9.32 -54.49 -0.99
CA GLU A 61 -9.10 -55.56 -0.04
C GLU A 61 -8.97 -56.87 -0.84
N GLY A 62 -7.76 -57.19 -1.26
CA GLY A 62 -7.44 -58.51 -1.77
C GLY A 62 -7.61 -59.49 -0.61
N VAL A 63 -8.59 -60.38 -0.72
CA VAL A 63 -8.78 -61.47 0.23
C VAL A 63 -7.46 -62.24 0.32
N PRO A 64 -6.83 -62.36 1.50
CA PRO A 64 -5.59 -63.11 1.62
C PRO A 64 -5.87 -64.56 1.23
N PRO A 65 -5.07 -65.18 0.34
CA PRO A 65 -5.27 -66.59 0.01
C PRO A 65 -5.10 -67.43 1.28
N LEU A 66 -6.14 -68.19 1.63
CA LEU A 66 -6.13 -69.15 2.75
C LEU A 66 -5.37 -70.42 2.33
N PRO A 67 -4.65 -71.10 3.25
CA PRO A 67 -4.74 -71.00 4.70
C PRO A 67 -3.57 -70.24 5.37
N LEU A 68 -3.88 -69.57 6.48
CA LEU A 68 -2.98 -68.80 7.36
C LEU A 68 -2.00 -69.75 8.12
N PRO A 69 -0.78 -69.29 8.50
CA PRO A 69 -0.53 -68.03 9.19
C PRO A 69 0.21 -67.01 8.31
N ALA A 70 -0.53 -66.06 7.74
CA ALA A 70 0.09 -64.90 7.10
C ALA A 70 0.58 -63.94 8.19
N VAL A 71 1.90 -63.87 8.36
CA VAL A 71 2.55 -62.79 9.12
C VAL A 71 2.16 -61.47 8.46
N PRO A 72 1.63 -60.46 9.19
CA PRO A 72 1.24 -59.21 8.56
C PRO A 72 2.48 -58.55 7.95
N LEU A 73 2.55 -58.51 6.62
CA LEU A 73 3.54 -57.70 5.91
C LEU A 73 3.36 -56.25 6.34
N ARG A 74 4.43 -55.63 6.83
CA ARG A 74 4.45 -54.23 7.24
C ARG A 74 4.12 -53.36 6.02
N ARG A 75 2.86 -52.98 5.87
CA ARG A 75 2.41 -52.06 4.82
C ARG A 75 3.04 -50.70 5.09
N THR A 76 3.93 -50.28 4.22
CA THR A 76 4.34 -48.88 4.12
C THR A 76 3.19 -48.13 3.43
N GLU A 77 2.19 -47.71 4.21
CA GLU A 77 1.26 -46.70 3.73
C GLU A 77 2.06 -45.44 3.42
N LYS A 78 2.04 -45.03 2.15
CA LYS A 78 2.61 -43.76 1.72
C LYS A 78 1.76 -42.67 2.39
N LYS A 79 2.21 -42.18 3.55
CA LYS A 79 1.56 -41.07 4.24
C LYS A 79 1.50 -39.91 3.25
N ASN A 80 0.28 -39.49 2.91
CA ASN A 80 0.10 -38.29 2.12
C ASN A 80 0.81 -37.14 2.85
N PRO A 81 1.66 -36.36 2.15
CA PRO A 81 2.28 -35.21 2.77
C PRO A 81 1.19 -34.31 3.38
N PRO A 82 1.48 -33.60 4.49
CA PRO A 82 0.52 -32.68 5.10
C PRO A 82 0.03 -31.69 4.04
N ARG A 83 -1.27 -31.39 4.04
CA ARG A 83 -1.84 -30.41 3.11
C ARG A 83 -1.14 -29.07 3.32
N PRO A 84 -0.65 -28.42 2.25
CA PRO A 84 0.02 -27.14 2.39
C PRO A 84 -0.97 -26.08 2.91
N PRO A 85 -0.49 -25.09 3.69
CA PRO A 85 -1.33 -24.04 4.24
C PRO A 85 -2.02 -23.25 3.12
N VAL A 86 -3.24 -22.78 3.41
CA VAL A 86 -4.01 -21.96 2.47
C VAL A 86 -3.39 -20.57 2.38
N LEU A 87 -3.08 -20.13 1.17
CA LEU A 87 -2.60 -18.77 0.89
C LEU A 87 -3.68 -17.91 0.25
N ILE A 88 -4.41 -18.47 -0.71
CA ILE A 88 -5.39 -17.75 -1.54
C ILE A 88 -6.78 -18.35 -1.32
N ALA A 89 -7.77 -17.52 -1.00
CA ALA A 89 -9.17 -17.88 -1.19
C ALA A 89 -9.76 -17.07 -2.34
N LYS A 90 -10.22 -17.78 -3.38
CA LYS A 90 -10.95 -17.20 -4.49
C LYS A 90 -12.41 -16.98 -4.09
N ILE A 91 -12.89 -15.75 -4.23
CA ILE A 91 -14.26 -15.37 -3.86
C ILE A 91 -15.23 -15.91 -4.91
N SER A 92 -16.11 -16.81 -4.50
CA SER A 92 -17.17 -17.34 -5.35
C SER A 92 -18.45 -16.53 -5.27
N THR A 93 -19.11 -16.40 -6.42
CA THR A 93 -20.43 -15.76 -6.57
C THR A 93 -21.42 -16.74 -7.19
N GLN A 94 -22.69 -16.35 -7.34
CA GLN A 94 -23.73 -17.23 -7.90
C GLN A 94 -23.53 -17.54 -9.38
N ARG A 95 -22.83 -16.69 -10.14
CA ARG A 95 -22.59 -16.86 -11.58
C ARG A 95 -21.19 -17.41 -11.80
N GLU A 96 -21.04 -18.72 -11.93
CA GLU A 96 -19.73 -19.34 -12.21
C GLU A 96 -19.09 -18.84 -13.51
N SER A 97 -19.89 -18.49 -14.52
CA SER A 97 -19.42 -17.88 -15.77
C SER A 97 -18.81 -16.48 -15.62
N ASP A 98 -18.87 -15.90 -14.43
CA ASP A 98 -18.26 -14.61 -14.08
C ASP A 98 -16.99 -14.85 -13.27
N TRP A 99 -17.10 -15.44 -12.07
CA TRP A 99 -15.95 -15.57 -11.15
C TRP A 99 -15.04 -16.77 -11.42
N ALA A 100 -15.51 -17.80 -12.13
CA ALA A 100 -14.82 -19.07 -12.35
C ALA A 100 -14.54 -19.34 -13.83
N THR A 101 -14.41 -18.29 -14.64
CA THR A 101 -13.96 -18.37 -16.04
C THR A 101 -12.60 -19.09 -16.16
N ASN A 102 -11.71 -18.81 -15.21
CA ASN A 102 -10.41 -19.43 -15.02
C ASN A 102 -10.39 -20.17 -13.69
N PRO A 103 -11.02 -21.35 -13.56
CA PRO A 103 -11.25 -21.97 -12.25
C PRO A 103 -9.95 -22.44 -11.58
N ALA A 104 -8.89 -22.67 -12.35
CA ALA A 104 -7.62 -23.22 -11.88
C ALA A 104 -6.50 -22.17 -11.73
N ASP A 105 -6.77 -20.89 -11.98
CA ASP A 105 -5.74 -19.83 -12.05
C ASP A 105 -4.85 -19.76 -10.81
N ALA A 106 -5.46 -19.60 -9.64
CA ALA A 106 -4.74 -19.55 -8.37
C ALA A 106 -4.03 -20.87 -8.08
N GLU A 107 -4.65 -22.01 -8.38
CA GLU A 107 -4.02 -23.32 -8.17
C GLU A 107 -2.79 -23.52 -9.07
N ASN A 108 -2.87 -23.12 -10.34
CA ASN A 108 -1.80 -23.22 -11.32
C ASN A 108 -0.65 -22.26 -11.00
N LEU A 109 -0.95 -21.03 -10.56
CA LEU A 109 0.07 -20.13 -10.02
C LEU A 109 0.81 -20.78 -8.85
N LEU A 110 0.09 -21.34 -7.87
CA LEU A 110 0.70 -21.98 -6.70
C LEU A 110 1.49 -23.24 -7.05
N LYS A 111 1.03 -24.05 -8.01
CA LYS A 111 1.80 -25.19 -8.56
C LYS A 111 3.09 -24.72 -9.22
N TRP A 112 3.02 -23.65 -10.01
CA TRP A 112 4.20 -23.05 -10.64
C TRP A 112 5.17 -22.52 -9.58
N MET A 113 4.69 -21.85 -8.54
CA MET A 113 5.52 -21.37 -7.43
C MET A 113 6.16 -22.54 -6.65
N ALA A 114 5.42 -23.63 -6.40
CA ALA A 114 5.97 -24.82 -5.77
C ALA A 114 7.10 -25.44 -6.61
N LYS A 115 6.92 -25.51 -7.93
CA LYS A 115 7.92 -26.06 -8.85
C LYS A 115 9.17 -25.19 -8.96
N ASN A 116 9.01 -23.87 -9.08
CA ASN A 116 10.11 -22.96 -9.43
C ASN A 116 10.73 -22.24 -8.23
N LEU A 117 9.97 -22.05 -7.15
CA LEU A 117 10.39 -21.30 -5.97
C LEU A 117 10.48 -22.18 -4.71
N ASN A 118 10.11 -23.46 -4.80
CA ASN A 118 10.10 -24.41 -3.69
C ASN A 118 9.24 -23.95 -2.48
N VAL A 119 8.12 -23.28 -2.76
CA VAL A 119 7.13 -22.85 -1.75
C VAL A 119 5.80 -23.56 -1.95
N ASN A 120 5.28 -24.22 -0.91
CA ASN A 120 4.11 -25.08 -1.02
C ASN A 120 2.92 -24.44 -0.29
N PHE A 121 1.95 -23.96 -1.06
CA PHE A 121 0.69 -23.38 -0.58
C PHE A 121 -0.50 -24.01 -1.31
N SER A 122 -1.70 -23.87 -0.73
CA SER A 122 -2.96 -24.24 -1.37
C SER A 122 -3.88 -23.04 -1.59
N SER A 123 -4.84 -23.20 -2.49
CA SER A 123 -5.97 -22.29 -2.67
C SER A 123 -7.28 -22.97 -2.30
N ILE A 124 -8.28 -22.17 -1.95
CA ILE A 124 -9.66 -22.61 -1.72
C ILE A 124 -10.64 -21.66 -2.41
N ASN A 125 -11.90 -22.06 -2.55
CA ASN A 125 -12.98 -21.16 -2.94
C ASN A 125 -13.83 -20.82 -1.71
N LEU A 126 -14.20 -19.56 -1.55
CA LEU A 126 -15.06 -19.08 -0.46
C LEU A 126 -16.21 -18.22 -1.01
N PRO A 127 -17.47 -18.49 -0.61
CA PRO A 127 -18.58 -17.59 -0.94
C PRO A 127 -18.33 -16.17 -0.44
N GLN A 128 -18.76 -15.16 -1.20
CA GLN A 128 -18.54 -13.75 -0.85
C GLN A 128 -19.09 -13.33 0.54
N ASN A 129 -20.09 -14.05 1.07
CA ASN A 129 -20.66 -13.81 2.39
C ASN A 129 -19.93 -14.56 3.54
N GLN A 130 -18.89 -15.33 3.23
CA GLN A 130 -18.09 -16.10 4.18
C GLN A 130 -16.65 -15.58 4.23
N VAL A 131 -16.51 -14.25 4.33
CA VAL A 131 -15.21 -13.60 4.52
C VAL A 131 -14.60 -14.11 5.84
N PRO A 132 -13.35 -14.60 5.83
CA PRO A 132 -12.71 -15.12 7.03
C PRO A 132 -12.50 -14.00 8.05
N SER A 133 -12.74 -14.30 9.33
CA SER A 133 -12.54 -13.36 10.43
C SER A 133 -11.06 -13.12 10.75
N ASP A 134 -10.20 -14.11 10.50
CA ASP A 134 -8.75 -14.04 10.75
C ASP A 134 -7.94 -14.14 9.44
N PRO A 135 -7.29 -13.05 9.00
CA PRO A 135 -6.47 -13.05 7.79
C PRO A 135 -5.22 -13.94 7.89
N ARG A 136 -4.86 -14.43 9.08
CA ARG A 136 -3.76 -15.38 9.24
C ARG A 136 -4.07 -16.77 8.67
N GLN A 137 -5.35 -17.13 8.56
CA GLN A 137 -5.77 -18.42 7.99
C GLN A 137 -5.83 -18.35 6.47
N VAL A 138 -6.24 -17.20 5.94
CA VAL A 138 -6.34 -16.91 4.50
C VAL A 138 -5.78 -15.51 4.27
N PRO A 139 -4.49 -15.39 3.92
CA PRO A 139 -3.85 -14.09 3.74
C PRO A 139 -4.31 -13.29 2.52
N VAL A 140 -4.81 -13.99 1.48
CA VAL A 140 -5.24 -13.37 0.22
C VAL A 140 -6.69 -13.75 -0.08
N LEU A 141 -7.54 -12.75 -0.21
CA LEU A 141 -8.81 -12.87 -0.92
C LEU A 141 -8.61 -12.44 -2.36
N TYR A 142 -9.03 -13.28 -3.29
CA TYR A 142 -8.89 -13.05 -4.71
C TYR A 142 -10.26 -13.02 -5.38
N ARG A 143 -10.59 -11.94 -6.07
CA ARG A 143 -11.82 -11.82 -6.85
C ARG A 143 -11.47 -11.45 -8.28
N THR A 144 -11.94 -12.29 -9.19
CA THR A 144 -11.90 -12.08 -10.64
C THR A 144 -13.33 -12.08 -11.18
N GLY A 145 -13.53 -11.47 -12.34
CA GLY A 145 -14.81 -11.45 -13.01
C GLY A 145 -14.83 -10.66 -14.30
N HIS A 146 -15.94 -10.79 -15.01
CA HIS A 146 -16.26 -10.03 -16.21
C HIS A 146 -17.26 -8.89 -15.96
N GLU A 147 -18.10 -9.06 -14.95
CA GLU A 147 -19.29 -8.23 -14.77
C GLU A 147 -19.07 -7.16 -13.69
N GLY A 148 -19.81 -6.06 -13.81
CA GLY A 148 -19.87 -5.06 -12.75
C GLY A 148 -20.46 -5.64 -11.47
N PHE A 149 -19.92 -5.27 -10.31
CA PHE A 149 -20.39 -5.76 -9.02
C PHE A 149 -20.46 -4.66 -7.96
N SER A 150 -21.11 -4.99 -6.84
CA SER A 150 -21.04 -4.19 -5.62
C SER A 150 -21.17 -5.11 -4.41
N PHE A 151 -20.46 -4.82 -3.33
CA PHE A 151 -20.61 -5.59 -2.10
C PHE A 151 -21.84 -5.14 -1.32
N PRO A 152 -22.61 -6.09 -0.75
CA PRO A 152 -23.59 -5.76 0.28
C PRO A 152 -22.90 -5.05 1.47
N PRO A 153 -23.56 -4.12 2.19
CA PRO A 153 -22.96 -3.38 3.29
C PRO A 153 -22.28 -4.26 4.36
N GLU A 154 -22.91 -5.38 4.73
CA GLU A 154 -22.36 -6.35 5.70
C GLU A 154 -21.06 -6.98 5.20
N VAL A 155 -21.03 -7.42 3.93
CA VAL A 155 -19.82 -7.99 3.31
C VAL A 155 -18.70 -6.95 3.26
N ARG A 156 -19.03 -5.70 2.89
CA ARG A 156 -18.06 -4.60 2.86
C ARG A 156 -17.47 -4.32 4.25
N GLN A 157 -18.30 -4.34 5.29
CA GLN A 157 -17.83 -4.19 6.67
C GLN A 157 -16.87 -5.31 7.09
N ASN A 158 -17.21 -6.56 6.77
CA ASN A 158 -16.36 -7.72 7.06
C ASN A 158 -15.04 -7.68 6.28
N LEU A 159 -15.08 -7.31 5.00
CA LEU A 159 -13.88 -7.11 4.17
C LEU A 159 -13.01 -5.99 4.74
N ARG A 160 -13.59 -4.85 5.14
CA ARG A 160 -12.85 -3.76 5.77
C ARG A 160 -12.16 -4.22 7.07
N ALA A 161 -12.86 -4.97 7.92
CA ALA A 161 -12.27 -5.54 9.13
C ALA A 161 -11.14 -6.53 8.81
N TYR A 162 -11.31 -7.38 7.81
CA TYR A 162 -10.29 -8.30 7.31
C TYR A 162 -9.03 -7.57 6.81
N LEU A 163 -9.20 -6.49 6.03
CA LEU A 163 -8.10 -5.65 5.53
C LEU A 163 -7.35 -4.94 6.67
N LEU A 164 -8.07 -4.38 7.65
CA LEU A 164 -7.50 -3.74 8.84
C LEU A 164 -6.83 -4.75 9.79
N GLY A 165 -7.24 -6.02 9.74
CA GLY A 165 -6.62 -7.14 10.45
C GLY A 165 -5.36 -7.67 9.75
N GLY A 166 -5.08 -7.19 8.53
CA GLY A 166 -3.87 -7.52 7.79
C GLY A 166 -4.04 -8.41 6.58
N GLY A 167 -5.26 -8.76 6.22
CA GLY A 167 -5.56 -9.50 4.99
C GLY A 167 -5.38 -8.65 3.75
N THR A 168 -5.24 -9.28 2.58
CA THR A 168 -5.12 -8.58 1.30
C THR A 168 -6.26 -8.96 0.38
N LEU A 169 -6.84 -7.99 -0.32
CA LEU A 169 -7.83 -8.23 -1.36
C LEU A 169 -7.22 -7.94 -2.73
N VAL A 170 -7.40 -8.85 -3.68
CA VAL A 170 -6.90 -8.71 -5.05
C VAL A 170 -8.08 -8.77 -5.99
N PHE A 171 -8.29 -7.68 -6.73
CA PHE A 171 -9.19 -7.61 -7.87
C PHE A 171 -8.43 -7.80 -9.16
N GLU A 172 -9.05 -8.51 -10.09
CA GLU A 172 -8.51 -8.75 -11.42
C GLU A 172 -9.63 -8.71 -12.44
N ALA A 173 -9.50 -7.86 -13.45
CA ALA A 173 -10.47 -7.77 -14.52
C ALA A 173 -10.15 -8.83 -15.58
N CYS A 174 -10.76 -10.01 -15.43
CA CYS A 174 -10.61 -11.12 -16.39
C CYS A 174 -11.00 -10.65 -17.79
N CYS A 175 -10.24 -11.09 -18.79
CA CYS A 175 -10.38 -10.69 -20.18
C CYS A 175 -10.37 -9.14 -20.35
N GLY A 176 -9.81 -8.38 -19.39
CA GLY A 176 -9.71 -6.93 -19.37
C GLY A 176 -11.04 -6.17 -19.27
N ARG A 177 -12.04 -6.76 -18.62
CA ARG A 177 -13.43 -6.27 -18.63
C ARG A 177 -13.64 -4.92 -17.94
N ARG A 178 -14.20 -3.96 -18.67
CA ARG A 178 -14.48 -2.59 -18.21
C ARG A 178 -15.39 -2.54 -16.99
N ALA A 179 -16.53 -3.23 -17.05
CA ALA A 179 -17.53 -3.17 -16.00
C ALA A 179 -16.96 -3.66 -14.66
N PHE A 180 -16.15 -4.72 -14.69
CA PHE A 180 -15.45 -5.21 -13.52
C PHE A 180 -14.43 -4.20 -12.99
N ALA A 181 -13.54 -3.69 -13.85
CA ALA A 181 -12.50 -2.74 -13.45
C ALA A 181 -13.07 -1.46 -12.80
N GLU A 182 -14.10 -0.86 -13.39
CA GLU A 182 -14.76 0.32 -12.84
C GLU A 182 -15.43 0.04 -11.48
N SER A 183 -16.06 -1.13 -11.34
CA SER A 183 -16.69 -1.53 -10.07
C SER A 183 -15.68 -1.88 -8.97
N ALA A 184 -14.57 -2.53 -9.33
CA ALA A 184 -13.48 -2.83 -8.42
C ALA A 184 -12.88 -1.54 -7.83
N LEU A 185 -12.65 -0.53 -8.67
CA LEU A 185 -12.12 0.75 -8.22
C LEU A 185 -13.07 1.49 -7.27
N LYS A 186 -14.38 1.47 -7.54
CA LYS A 186 -15.41 2.01 -6.65
C LYS A 186 -15.41 1.29 -5.30
N GLU A 187 -15.36 -0.04 -5.30
CA GLU A 187 -15.33 -0.83 -4.07
C GLU A 187 -14.03 -0.65 -3.28
N MET A 188 -12.87 -0.50 -3.94
CA MET A 188 -11.62 -0.13 -3.27
C MET A 188 -11.78 1.14 -2.45
N GLN A 189 -12.32 2.21 -3.06
CA GLN A 189 -12.53 3.48 -2.37
C GLN A 189 -13.54 3.37 -1.22
N GLN A 190 -14.60 2.56 -1.38
CA GLN A 190 -15.58 2.34 -0.32
C GLN A 190 -15.07 1.46 0.82
N LEU A 191 -14.13 0.54 0.55
CA LEU A 191 -13.49 -0.30 1.56
C LEU A 191 -12.50 0.50 2.41
N VAL A 192 -11.82 1.49 1.84
CA VAL A 192 -10.84 2.35 2.52
C VAL A 192 -11.11 3.84 2.21
N PRO A 193 -12.23 4.42 2.69
CA PRO A 193 -12.64 5.79 2.38
C PRO A 193 -11.66 6.87 2.86
N GLU A 194 -10.85 6.56 3.87
CA GLU A 194 -9.85 7.46 4.44
C GLU A 194 -8.61 7.67 3.57
N ARG A 195 -8.44 6.89 2.49
CA ARG A 195 -7.25 6.95 1.62
C ARG A 195 -7.63 6.91 0.14
N PRO A 196 -6.89 7.64 -0.72
CA PRO A 196 -7.09 7.56 -2.15
C PRO A 196 -6.40 6.31 -2.74
N PRO A 197 -7.02 5.62 -3.71
CA PRO A 197 -6.31 4.68 -4.55
C PRO A 197 -5.31 5.41 -5.46
N TYR A 198 -4.29 4.68 -5.93
CA TYR A 198 -3.21 5.23 -6.75
C TYR A 198 -2.68 4.17 -7.73
N ARG A 199 -2.04 4.61 -8.83
CA ARG A 199 -1.32 3.68 -9.72
C ARG A 199 0.01 3.32 -9.10
N LEU A 200 0.34 2.03 -9.06
CA LEU A 200 1.61 1.57 -8.54
C LEU A 200 2.75 2.04 -9.44
N THR A 201 3.70 2.74 -8.83
CA THR A 201 4.93 3.18 -9.46
C THR A 201 5.94 2.01 -9.59
N PRO A 202 6.91 2.10 -10.52
CA PRO A 202 7.89 1.03 -10.70
C PRO A 202 8.70 0.66 -9.45
N ASP A 203 8.91 1.58 -8.50
CA ASP A 203 9.60 1.28 -7.23
C ASP A 203 8.73 0.53 -6.21
N HIS A 204 7.48 0.24 -6.54
CA HIS A 204 6.59 -0.51 -5.67
C HIS A 204 7.10 -1.96 -5.47
N PRO A 205 7.04 -2.52 -4.24
CA PRO A 205 7.57 -3.86 -3.95
C PRO A 205 6.95 -4.99 -4.77
N LEU A 206 5.73 -4.81 -5.28
CA LEU A 206 5.10 -5.72 -6.25
C LEU A 206 6.03 -6.08 -7.42
N PHE A 207 6.93 -5.18 -7.83
CA PHE A 207 7.85 -5.42 -8.95
C PHE A 207 9.21 -5.96 -8.53
N HIS A 208 9.49 -6.07 -7.22
CA HIS A 208 10.83 -6.40 -6.70
C HIS A 208 10.85 -7.38 -5.51
N SER A 209 9.68 -7.90 -5.08
CA SER A 209 9.57 -8.72 -3.87
C SER A 209 10.27 -10.08 -3.96
N PHE A 210 10.28 -10.69 -5.14
CA PHE A 210 10.97 -11.96 -5.39
C PHE A 210 11.77 -11.90 -6.70
N PHE A 211 11.09 -11.65 -7.81
CA PHE A 211 11.65 -11.29 -9.11
C PHE A 211 11.82 -9.78 -9.22
N ASP A 212 12.87 -9.36 -9.93
CA ASP A 212 13.07 -7.96 -10.32
C ASP A 212 12.46 -7.74 -11.72
N VAL A 213 11.16 -7.39 -11.75
CA VAL A 213 10.34 -7.29 -12.96
C VAL A 213 10.58 -5.93 -13.61
N LYS A 214 11.60 -5.85 -14.48
CA LYS A 214 11.95 -4.62 -15.20
C LYS A 214 11.14 -4.38 -16.47
N LYS A 215 10.57 -5.45 -17.05
CA LYS A 215 9.85 -5.40 -18.31
C LYS A 215 8.49 -6.04 -18.14
N ILE A 216 7.46 -5.21 -18.05
CA ILE A 216 6.07 -5.64 -18.07
C ILE A 216 5.63 -5.75 -19.52
N SER A 217 5.22 -6.95 -19.93
CA SER A 217 4.83 -7.23 -21.31
C SER A 217 3.39 -7.72 -21.38
N TYR A 218 2.72 -7.36 -22.47
CA TYR A 218 1.30 -7.61 -22.68
C TYR A 218 1.03 -8.51 -23.88
N ARG A 219 -0.11 -9.20 -23.86
CA ARG A 219 -0.61 -10.00 -24.98
C ARG A 219 -0.99 -9.09 -26.17
N PRO A 220 -0.98 -9.60 -27.42
CA PRO A 220 -1.24 -8.79 -28.61
C PRO A 220 -2.56 -8.02 -28.58
N TRP A 221 -3.62 -8.62 -28.01
CA TRP A 221 -4.93 -7.96 -27.93
C TRP A 221 -4.97 -6.85 -26.87
N ALA A 222 -4.27 -7.02 -25.74
CA ALA A 222 -4.09 -5.93 -24.77
C ALA A 222 -3.31 -4.75 -25.39
N LEU A 223 -2.25 -5.01 -26.16
CA LEU A 223 -1.52 -3.96 -26.89
C LEU A 223 -2.42 -3.23 -27.89
N LYS A 224 -3.24 -3.96 -28.66
CA LYS A 224 -4.23 -3.34 -29.57
C LYS A 224 -5.31 -2.54 -28.81
N ALA A 225 -5.62 -2.94 -27.58
CA ALA A 225 -6.54 -2.21 -26.71
C ALA A 225 -5.90 -0.99 -26.04
N GLY A 226 -4.60 -0.76 -26.20
CA GLY A 226 -3.88 0.40 -25.65
C GLY A 226 -3.07 0.11 -24.39
N ALA A 227 -2.77 -1.16 -24.09
CA ALA A 227 -1.75 -1.47 -23.10
C ALA A 227 -0.36 -1.03 -23.59
N GLU A 228 0.44 -0.43 -22.71
CA GLU A 228 1.79 0.01 -23.02
C GLU A 228 2.81 -0.85 -22.27
N ASN A 229 3.75 -1.47 -22.98
CA ASN A 229 4.81 -2.24 -22.33
C ASN A 229 5.60 -1.36 -21.36
N GLY A 230 5.81 -1.86 -20.14
CA GLY A 230 6.45 -1.13 -19.05
C GLY A 230 5.48 -0.38 -18.14
N ASP A 231 4.28 -0.02 -18.59
CA ASP A 231 3.23 0.42 -17.67
C ASP A 231 2.72 -0.78 -16.89
N SER A 232 2.65 -0.67 -15.57
CA SER A 232 2.13 -1.74 -14.73
C SER A 232 0.61 -1.84 -14.79
N ALA A 233 -0.11 -0.74 -15.02
CA ALA A 233 -1.58 -0.70 -14.97
C ALA A 233 -2.18 -1.39 -13.72
N VAL A 234 -1.44 -1.40 -12.60
CA VAL A 234 -1.95 -1.90 -11.31
C VAL A 234 -2.33 -0.72 -10.43
N ILE A 235 -3.52 -0.79 -9.86
CA ILE A 235 -4.02 0.20 -8.91
C ILE A 235 -3.96 -0.39 -7.51
N GLY A 236 -3.50 0.40 -6.54
CA GLY A 236 -3.39 0.03 -5.13
C GLY A 236 -4.16 0.97 -4.23
N ILE A 237 -4.49 0.49 -3.03
CA ILE A 237 -4.88 1.34 -1.91
C ILE A 237 -4.19 0.84 -0.64
N ASP A 238 -3.56 1.77 0.07
CA ASP A 238 -2.72 1.44 1.22
C ASP A 238 -3.53 1.45 2.53
N ILE A 239 -3.13 0.58 3.46
CA ILE A 239 -3.43 0.72 4.89
C ILE A 239 -2.08 0.74 5.62
N GLY A 240 -1.77 1.85 6.29
CA GLY A 240 -0.41 2.10 6.77
C GLY A 240 0.58 2.17 5.61
N CYS A 241 1.65 1.39 5.65
CA CYS A 241 2.64 1.29 4.56
C CYS A 241 2.46 0.07 3.66
N ARG A 242 1.33 -0.64 3.82
CA ARG A 242 1.03 -1.86 3.07
C ARG A 242 -0.10 -1.59 2.09
N THR A 243 0.11 -1.95 0.84
CA THR A 243 -0.94 -2.01 -0.19
C THR A 243 -1.87 -3.15 0.18
N ALA A 244 -3.07 -2.80 0.66
CA ALA A 244 -4.02 -3.73 1.24
C ALA A 244 -5.02 -4.25 0.20
N VAL A 245 -5.31 -3.43 -0.83
CA VAL A 245 -6.11 -3.86 -1.97
C VAL A 245 -5.34 -3.57 -3.26
N PHE A 246 -5.30 -4.57 -4.14
CA PHE A 246 -4.74 -4.46 -5.49
C PHE A 246 -5.86 -4.60 -6.51
N CYS A 247 -5.77 -3.88 -7.62
CA CYS A 247 -6.64 -4.05 -8.78
C CYS A 247 -5.78 -4.11 -10.04
N PHE A 248 -5.74 -5.28 -10.66
CA PHE A 248 -5.13 -5.48 -11.96
C PHE A 248 -6.15 -5.11 -13.04
N ARG A 249 -5.87 -4.02 -13.77
CA ARG A 249 -6.70 -3.55 -14.88
C ARG A 249 -6.68 -4.54 -16.05
N TRP A 250 -5.52 -5.12 -16.34
CA TRP A 250 -5.35 -6.16 -17.34
C TRP A 250 -5.39 -7.54 -16.70
N ASP A 251 -5.82 -8.52 -17.48
CA ASP A 251 -5.98 -9.89 -17.03
C ASP A 251 -4.63 -10.54 -16.64
N VAL A 252 -4.53 -11.04 -15.40
CA VAL A 252 -3.43 -11.93 -14.97
C VAL A 252 -3.86 -13.39 -14.86
N SER A 253 -5.16 -13.66 -14.72
CA SER A 253 -5.72 -15.00 -14.52
C SER A 253 -5.44 -15.95 -15.69
N CYS A 254 -5.57 -15.48 -16.94
CA CYS A 254 -5.23 -16.21 -18.14
C CYS A 254 -3.74 -16.55 -18.22
N GLY A 255 -2.87 -15.67 -17.71
CA GLY A 255 -1.44 -15.93 -17.59
C GLY A 255 -1.12 -16.98 -16.54
N TRP A 256 -1.83 -16.96 -15.41
CA TRP A 256 -1.68 -17.98 -14.36
C TRP A 256 -2.18 -19.36 -14.80
N ASP A 257 -3.22 -19.41 -15.63
CA ASP A 257 -3.73 -20.65 -16.24
C ASP A 257 -2.98 -21.10 -17.51
N GLU A 258 -1.93 -20.39 -17.92
CA GLU A 258 -1.18 -20.66 -19.16
C GLU A 258 -2.06 -20.75 -20.42
N LEU A 259 -3.18 -20.03 -20.45
CA LEU A 259 -4.06 -20.06 -21.61
C LEU A 259 -3.36 -19.40 -22.79
N ALA A 260 -3.28 -20.11 -23.91
CA ALA A 260 -2.71 -19.60 -25.14
C ALA A 260 -3.57 -18.47 -25.72
N ASP A 261 -2.90 -17.50 -26.35
CA ASP A 261 -3.59 -16.51 -27.17
C ASP A 261 -4.22 -17.20 -28.38
N SER A 262 -5.51 -16.94 -28.60
CA SER A 262 -6.23 -17.41 -29.79
C SER A 262 -7.22 -16.35 -30.26
N GLU A 263 -7.54 -16.39 -31.55
CA GLU A 263 -8.59 -15.56 -32.19
C GLU A 263 -10.00 -15.81 -31.63
N ARG A 264 -10.17 -16.82 -30.76
CA ARG A 264 -11.45 -17.08 -30.06
C ARG A 264 -11.51 -16.47 -28.66
N HIS A 265 -10.36 -16.13 -28.09
CA HIS A 265 -10.20 -15.79 -26.67
C HIS A 265 -9.95 -14.29 -26.48
N HIS A 266 -9.16 -13.65 -27.36
CA HIS A 266 -8.85 -12.20 -27.30
C HIS A 266 -8.53 -11.69 -25.89
N CYS A 267 -7.70 -12.44 -25.14
CA CYS A 267 -7.35 -12.09 -23.77
C CYS A 267 -6.67 -10.72 -23.72
N LEU A 268 -7.30 -9.77 -23.03
CA LEU A 268 -6.74 -8.46 -22.73
C LEU A 268 -5.95 -8.54 -21.41
N GLY A 269 -4.79 -9.19 -21.49
CA GLY A 269 -3.98 -9.51 -20.31
C GLY A 269 -2.47 -9.32 -20.49
N TYR A 270 -1.77 -9.51 -19.39
CA TYR A 270 -0.31 -9.65 -19.39
C TYR A 270 0.09 -10.92 -20.12
N ASP A 271 1.31 -10.95 -20.65
CA ASP A 271 1.87 -12.21 -21.12
C ASP A 271 2.06 -13.22 -19.96
N VAL A 272 2.23 -14.49 -20.32
CA VAL A 272 2.25 -15.59 -19.33
C VAL A 272 3.41 -15.45 -18.34
N GLU A 273 4.58 -15.02 -18.80
CA GLU A 273 5.76 -14.90 -17.93
C GLU A 273 5.60 -13.73 -16.95
N THR A 274 5.20 -12.56 -17.46
CA THR A 274 4.92 -11.36 -16.66
C THR A 274 3.84 -11.66 -15.63
N ALA A 275 2.73 -12.29 -16.01
CA ALA A 275 1.65 -12.64 -15.09
C ALA A 275 2.14 -13.54 -13.94
N LYS A 276 2.95 -14.56 -14.23
CA LYS A 276 3.51 -15.46 -13.20
C LYS A 276 4.51 -14.76 -12.29
N GLN A 277 5.37 -13.90 -12.84
CA GLN A 277 6.32 -13.12 -12.04
C GLN A 277 5.59 -12.13 -11.13
N LEU A 278 4.59 -11.40 -11.64
CA LEU A 278 3.75 -10.50 -10.85
C LEU A 278 2.96 -11.27 -9.78
N GLY A 279 2.36 -12.41 -10.12
CA GLY A 279 1.66 -13.26 -9.16
C GLY A 279 2.58 -13.76 -8.05
N SER A 280 3.79 -14.20 -8.38
CA SER A 280 4.78 -14.66 -7.42
C SER A 280 5.28 -13.54 -6.50
N ASN A 281 5.56 -12.37 -7.06
CA ASN A 281 5.93 -11.20 -6.28
C ASN A 281 4.79 -10.74 -5.37
N LEU A 282 3.55 -10.75 -5.84
CA LEU A 282 2.37 -10.41 -5.05
C LEU A 282 2.25 -11.35 -3.84
N MET A 283 2.39 -12.66 -4.05
CA MET A 283 2.36 -13.62 -2.96
C MET A 283 3.54 -13.45 -1.98
N ALA A 284 4.75 -13.20 -2.48
CA ALA A 284 5.92 -12.91 -1.65
C ALA A 284 5.74 -11.63 -0.84
N TYR A 285 5.23 -10.56 -1.47
CA TYR A 285 4.89 -9.29 -0.85
C TYR A 285 3.91 -9.48 0.31
N ILE A 286 2.77 -10.13 0.04
CA ILE A 286 1.71 -10.32 1.04
C ILE A 286 2.21 -11.17 2.21
N THR A 287 2.98 -12.21 1.91
CA THR A 287 3.53 -13.09 2.97
C THR A 287 4.53 -12.35 3.85
N ALA A 288 5.38 -11.48 3.27
CA ALA A 288 6.34 -10.68 4.02
C ALA A 288 5.65 -9.58 4.84
N GLU A 289 4.68 -8.88 4.26
CA GLU A 289 3.93 -7.80 4.93
C GLU A 289 2.91 -8.33 5.97
N ARG A 290 2.74 -9.65 6.08
CA ARG A 290 1.85 -10.25 7.09
C ARG A 290 2.18 -9.83 8.52
N SER A 291 3.46 -9.69 8.86
CA SER A 291 3.87 -9.23 10.19
C SER A 291 3.77 -7.71 10.36
N ALA A 292 3.90 -6.97 9.26
CA ALA A 292 3.68 -5.52 9.22
C ALA A 292 2.21 -5.14 9.44
N ALA A 293 1.32 -6.04 9.06
CA ALA A 293 -0.12 -5.92 9.20
C ALA A 293 -0.61 -5.98 10.66
N LEU A 294 0.22 -6.45 11.59
CA LEU A 294 -0.03 -6.40 13.02
C LEU A 294 0.54 -5.06 13.56
N PRO A 295 -0.29 -4.04 13.80
CA PRO A 295 0.18 -2.82 14.41
C PRO A 295 0.68 -3.12 15.83
N LEU A 296 2.01 -3.13 16.01
CA LEU A 296 2.66 -3.15 17.32
C LEU A 296 2.25 -1.94 18.17
N SER A 297 1.79 -0.86 17.53
CA SER A 297 1.41 0.42 18.11
C SER A 297 -0.08 0.63 18.34
N LYS A 298 -0.97 -0.35 18.03
CA LYS A 298 -2.41 -0.25 18.34
C LYS A 298 -2.72 -0.11 19.85
N ALA A 299 -1.69 -0.15 20.70
CA ALA A 299 -1.79 -0.11 22.15
C ALA A 299 -1.56 1.28 22.79
N LEU A 300 -1.28 2.35 22.04
CA LEU A 300 -0.97 3.65 22.66
C LEU A 300 -1.71 4.81 21.96
N ASP A 301 -3.00 4.96 22.26
CA ASP A 301 -3.66 6.26 22.10
C ASP A 301 -3.09 7.21 23.16
N PHE A 302 -2.06 7.96 22.79
CA PHE A 302 -1.52 9.01 23.65
C PHE A 302 -2.54 10.14 23.73
N VAL A 303 -3.34 10.15 24.79
CA VAL A 303 -4.32 11.20 25.07
C VAL A 303 -3.70 12.19 26.04
N ASP A 304 -3.80 13.48 25.72
CA ASP A 304 -3.43 14.55 26.64
C ASP A 304 -4.27 14.44 27.93
N VAL A 305 -3.61 14.18 29.07
CA VAL A 305 -4.27 14.12 30.39
C VAL A 305 -5.00 15.44 30.70
N THR A 306 -4.50 16.57 30.18
CA THR A 306 -5.10 17.90 30.30
C THR A 306 -5.29 18.55 28.93
N LYS A 307 -6.53 18.98 28.64
CA LYS A 307 -6.88 19.71 27.40
C LYS A 307 -6.35 21.16 27.36
N ASN A 308 -5.58 21.58 28.36
CA ASN A 308 -5.08 22.95 28.42
C ASN A 308 -4.05 23.17 27.30
N LYS A 309 -4.26 24.21 26.48
CA LYS A 309 -3.49 24.46 25.26
C LYS A 309 -2.22 25.28 25.49
N SER A 310 -2.15 26.04 26.58
CA SER A 310 -1.08 27.01 26.83
C SER A 310 0.24 26.32 27.18
N GLY A 311 1.33 26.72 26.51
CA GLY A 311 2.70 26.32 26.85
C GLY A 311 3.13 24.92 26.38
N LYS A 312 2.36 24.26 25.50
CA LYS A 312 2.73 22.97 24.91
C LYS A 312 3.25 23.17 23.48
N PHE A 313 4.30 22.44 23.11
CA PHE A 313 4.76 22.35 21.73
C PHE A 313 3.74 21.63 20.85
N ILE A 314 3.37 22.23 19.72
CA ILE A 314 2.34 21.75 18.80
C ILE A 314 2.98 21.46 17.44
N ILE A 315 2.71 20.27 16.91
CA ILE A 315 3.03 19.88 15.54
C ILE A 315 1.71 19.59 14.82
N ALA A 316 1.50 20.23 13.67
CA ALA A 316 0.38 19.90 12.79
C ALA A 316 0.84 19.07 11.59
N GLN A 317 0.08 18.04 11.25
CA GLN A 317 0.25 17.31 10.01
C GLN A 317 -0.34 18.12 8.85
N ALA A 318 0.48 18.37 7.82
CA ALA A 318 0.01 18.98 6.58
C ALA A 318 -0.98 18.05 5.87
N THR A 319 -2.11 18.60 5.43
CA THR A 319 -3.00 17.97 4.47
C THR A 319 -2.86 18.65 3.11
N TYR A 320 -2.69 17.85 2.07
CA TYR A 320 -2.54 18.29 0.68
C TYR A 320 -3.15 17.23 -0.25
N THR A 321 -3.26 17.54 -1.53
CA THR A 321 -3.78 16.56 -2.51
C THR A 321 -2.79 15.41 -2.69
N GLY A 322 -3.20 14.19 -2.35
CA GLY A 322 -2.36 12.98 -2.43
C GLY A 322 -2.34 12.18 -1.12
N MET A 323 -1.38 11.27 -0.98
CA MET A 323 -1.27 10.41 0.20
C MET A 323 -0.52 11.11 1.35
N TRP A 324 -1.16 12.09 1.99
CA TRP A 324 -0.56 12.87 3.10
C TRP A 324 -0.58 12.16 4.46
N LYS A 325 -1.36 11.08 4.59
CA LYS A 325 -1.50 10.26 5.80
C LYS A 325 -1.00 8.83 5.53
N THR A 326 0.31 8.65 5.66
CA THR A 326 0.98 7.36 5.41
C THR A 326 0.88 6.43 6.62
N ARG A 327 0.98 6.97 7.84
CA ARG A 327 0.78 6.22 9.10
C ARG A 327 0.06 7.05 10.17
N ASP A 328 -0.49 6.37 11.17
CA ASP A 328 -1.43 6.97 12.13
C ASP A 328 -0.82 7.29 13.51
N ALA A 329 0.17 6.51 13.96
CA ALA A 329 0.75 6.61 15.29
C ALA A 329 2.16 7.22 15.32
N GLY A 330 2.84 7.35 14.17
CA GLY A 330 4.28 7.65 14.12
C GLY A 330 4.65 8.99 14.72
N LEU A 331 3.87 10.03 14.41
CA LEU A 331 4.08 11.35 14.99
C LEU A 331 3.82 11.34 16.50
N SER A 332 2.77 10.68 16.97
CA SER A 332 2.45 10.57 18.40
C SER A 332 3.53 9.81 19.18
N MET A 333 4.07 8.74 18.61
CA MET A 333 5.18 7.98 19.20
C MET A 333 6.48 8.78 19.23
N LEU A 334 6.76 9.56 18.18
CA LEU A 334 7.89 10.50 18.17
C LEU A 334 7.74 11.56 19.27
N LEU A 335 6.56 12.18 19.38
CA LEU A 335 6.27 13.18 20.41
C LEU A 335 6.40 12.60 21.82
N ASN A 336 5.98 11.35 22.02
CA ASN A 336 6.18 10.63 23.28
C ASN A 336 7.67 10.42 23.58
N SER A 337 8.45 9.96 22.59
CA SER A 337 9.90 9.80 22.77
C SER A 337 10.59 11.14 23.08
N PHE A 338 10.17 12.22 22.42
CA PHE A 338 10.68 13.57 22.66
C PHE A 338 10.34 14.07 24.06
N TYR A 339 9.09 13.91 24.51
CA TYR A 339 8.69 14.23 25.88
C TYR A 339 9.49 13.41 26.90
N GLU A 340 9.63 12.10 26.68
CA GLU A 340 10.35 11.25 27.62
C GLU A 340 11.83 11.64 27.78
N GLN A 341 12.48 12.04 26.69
CA GLN A 341 13.90 12.40 26.69
C GLN A 341 14.19 13.85 27.14
N THR A 342 13.30 14.79 26.81
CA THR A 342 13.56 16.23 27.03
C THR A 342 12.72 16.85 28.15
N LYS A 343 11.64 16.16 28.55
CA LYS A 343 10.59 16.67 29.46
C LYS A 343 9.92 17.97 28.99
N THR A 344 10.11 18.35 27.72
CA THR A 344 9.44 19.49 27.10
C THR A 344 7.96 19.15 26.90
N PRO A 345 7.02 19.92 27.45
CA PRO A 345 5.59 19.64 27.30
C PRO A 345 5.17 19.66 25.82
N VAL A 346 4.61 18.55 25.34
CA VAL A 346 4.06 18.43 23.99
C VAL A 346 2.57 18.21 24.04
N ARG A 347 1.90 18.51 22.92
CA ARG A 347 0.53 18.12 22.70
C ARG A 347 0.50 16.83 21.89
N PHE A 348 -0.07 15.77 22.47
CA PHE A 348 -0.18 14.48 21.80
C PHE A 348 -1.33 14.42 20.80
N ALA A 349 -2.38 15.23 21.02
CA ALA A 349 -3.49 15.30 20.09
C ALA A 349 -3.01 15.79 18.71
N ARG A 350 -3.15 14.91 17.71
CA ARG A 350 -2.82 15.19 16.31
C ARG A 350 -3.66 16.37 15.82
N GLU A 351 -2.99 17.40 15.33
CA GLU A 351 -3.64 18.47 14.58
C GLU A 351 -3.36 18.28 13.10
N GLU A 352 -4.38 18.51 12.28
CA GLU A 352 -4.28 18.50 10.83
C GLU A 352 -4.52 19.91 10.31
N VAL A 353 -3.70 20.33 9.35
CA VAL A 353 -3.78 21.67 8.76
C VAL A 353 -3.62 21.60 7.26
N ALA A 354 -4.59 22.12 6.52
CA ALA A 354 -4.47 22.24 5.07
C ALA A 354 -3.47 23.34 4.72
N LEU A 355 -2.61 23.09 3.74
CA LEU A 355 -1.56 24.02 3.35
C LEU A 355 -2.11 25.34 2.77
N ASP A 356 -3.33 25.33 2.23
CA ASP A 356 -4.05 26.52 1.76
C ASP A 356 -4.84 27.25 2.88
N SER A 357 -4.89 26.69 4.09
CA SER A 357 -5.66 27.24 5.20
C SER A 357 -4.89 28.37 5.91
N PRO A 358 -5.56 29.46 6.33
CA PRO A 358 -4.95 30.47 7.19
C PRO A 358 -4.53 29.91 8.56
N ARG A 359 -5.08 28.76 8.98
CA ARG A 359 -4.67 28.07 10.21
C ARG A 359 -3.23 27.59 10.18
N LEU A 360 -2.61 27.49 9.00
CA LEU A 360 -1.18 27.17 8.85
C LEU A 360 -0.30 28.14 9.65
N PHE A 361 -0.71 29.40 9.76
CA PHE A 361 0.04 30.44 10.47
C PHE A 361 -0.18 30.43 11.99
N GLU A 362 -1.08 29.58 12.50
CA GLU A 362 -1.36 29.43 13.94
C GLU A 362 -0.49 28.37 14.61
N VAL A 363 0.23 27.57 13.81
CA VAL A 363 1.09 26.48 14.29
C VAL A 363 2.55 26.85 13.99
N PRO A 364 3.50 26.55 14.89
CA PRO A 364 4.92 26.87 14.66
C PRO A 364 5.63 25.79 13.82
N PHE A 365 5.08 24.57 13.79
CA PHE A 365 5.74 23.40 13.23
C PHE A 365 4.75 22.54 12.43
N VAL A 366 5.14 22.19 11.21
CA VAL A 366 4.35 21.39 10.27
C VAL A 366 5.12 20.12 9.90
N TYR A 367 4.44 18.97 9.96
CA TYR A 367 4.95 17.69 9.51
C TYR A 367 4.29 17.27 8.19
N MET A 368 5.09 16.86 7.21
CA MET A 368 4.64 16.40 5.90
C MET A 368 5.25 15.03 5.55
N THR A 369 4.47 14.15 4.94
CA THR A 369 4.91 12.81 4.51
C THR A 369 4.06 12.36 3.33
N GLY A 370 4.56 11.42 2.55
CA GLY A 370 3.81 10.76 1.49
C GLY A 370 4.52 9.57 0.87
N HIS A 371 3.80 8.83 0.02
CA HIS A 371 4.36 7.77 -0.83
C HIS A 371 4.45 8.21 -2.29
N GLU A 372 3.42 8.87 -2.79
CA GLU A 372 3.23 9.09 -4.23
C GLU A 372 3.68 10.49 -4.70
N GLU A 373 3.66 10.67 -6.02
CA GLU A 373 3.85 11.99 -6.61
C GLU A 373 2.71 12.92 -6.17
N PHE A 374 3.03 14.20 -6.05
CA PHE A 374 2.05 15.21 -5.69
C PHE A 374 2.43 16.56 -6.30
N GLU A 375 1.43 17.41 -6.50
CA GLU A 375 1.63 18.79 -6.86
C GLU A 375 0.87 19.67 -5.87
N LEU A 376 1.55 20.69 -5.33
CA LEU A 376 0.89 21.72 -4.53
C LEU A 376 0.17 22.71 -5.44
N THR A 377 -0.99 23.18 -5.02
CA THR A 377 -1.67 24.29 -5.68
C THR A 377 -0.88 25.59 -5.53
N ALA A 378 -1.23 26.61 -6.33
CA ALA A 378 -0.63 27.93 -6.19
C ALA A 378 -0.86 28.54 -4.79
N ALA A 379 -2.02 28.28 -4.17
CA ALA A 379 -2.35 28.75 -2.83
C ALA A 379 -1.49 28.06 -1.77
N GLU A 380 -1.38 26.73 -1.82
CA GLU A 380 -0.54 25.94 -0.91
C GLU A 380 0.94 26.36 -0.99
N ARG A 381 1.48 26.56 -2.22
CA ARG A 381 2.86 27.05 -2.41
C ARG A 381 3.07 28.44 -1.81
N SER A 382 2.12 29.35 -2.03
CA SER A 382 2.19 30.73 -1.51
C SER A 382 2.15 30.76 0.02
N ASN A 383 1.23 30.01 0.62
CA ASN A 383 1.10 29.93 2.07
C ASN A 383 2.30 29.28 2.72
N LEU A 384 2.81 28.17 2.15
CA LEU A 384 3.98 27.49 2.70
C LEU A 384 5.23 28.39 2.66
N ARG A 385 5.40 29.17 1.58
CA ARG A 385 6.47 30.19 1.51
C ARG A 385 6.33 31.21 2.63
N GLN A 386 5.15 31.79 2.82
CA GLN A 386 4.90 32.77 3.87
C GLN A 386 5.09 32.18 5.27
N PHE A 387 4.69 30.92 5.47
CA PHE A 387 4.86 30.20 6.73
C PHE A 387 6.35 30.09 7.09
N LEU A 388 7.19 29.65 6.16
CA LEU A 388 8.63 29.52 6.36
C LEU A 388 9.29 30.90 6.58
N GLN A 389 8.88 31.93 5.83
CA GLN A 389 9.36 33.32 6.01
C GLN A 389 9.01 33.91 7.38
N ARG A 390 7.94 33.44 8.03
CA ARG A 390 7.54 33.89 9.38
C ARG A 390 8.22 33.08 10.50
N GLY A 391 9.21 32.26 10.16
CA GLY A 391 9.92 31.41 11.12
C GLY A 391 9.28 30.05 11.35
N GLY A 392 8.23 29.69 10.61
CA GLY A 392 7.65 28.34 10.67
C GLY A 392 8.65 27.27 10.26
N VAL A 393 8.53 26.08 10.84
CA VAL A 393 9.38 24.92 10.54
C VAL A 393 8.58 23.83 9.84
N LEU A 394 9.08 23.35 8.71
CA LEU A 394 8.58 22.20 7.98
C LEU A 394 9.54 21.02 8.15
N LEU A 395 9.07 19.96 8.82
CA LEU A 395 9.68 18.65 8.77
C LEU A 395 8.97 17.79 7.72
N ALA A 396 9.73 17.25 6.77
CA ALA A 396 9.22 16.31 5.80
C ALA A 396 10.02 15.01 5.77
N GLU A 397 9.35 13.91 5.46
CA GLU A 397 10.02 12.64 5.17
C GLU A 397 9.32 11.86 4.05
N ALA A 398 10.11 11.21 3.20
CA ALA A 398 9.58 10.29 2.20
C ALA A 398 9.29 8.95 2.87
N CYS A 399 8.02 8.69 3.21
CA CYS A 399 7.65 7.45 3.88
C CYS A 399 8.04 6.24 3.03
N CYS A 400 8.59 5.22 3.67
CA CYS A 400 9.19 4.05 3.02
C CYS A 400 10.33 4.35 2.03
N GLY A 401 10.85 5.58 1.98
CA GLY A 401 11.89 6.00 1.04
C GLY A 401 11.42 6.01 -0.43
N ARG A 402 10.12 6.31 -0.64
CA ARG A 402 9.48 6.35 -1.96
C ARG A 402 10.04 7.48 -2.83
N GLU A 403 10.43 7.13 -4.05
CA GLU A 403 11.12 8.07 -4.96
C GLU A 403 10.16 9.10 -5.57
N ALA A 404 8.92 8.70 -5.81
CA ALA A 404 7.85 9.55 -6.32
C ALA A 404 7.63 10.79 -5.43
N PHE A 405 7.50 10.56 -4.12
CA PHE A 405 7.41 11.64 -3.14
C PHE A 405 8.70 12.46 -3.07
N ASP A 406 9.89 11.83 -3.06
CA ASP A 406 11.17 12.56 -2.99
C ASP A 406 11.36 13.54 -4.16
N ARG A 407 11.06 13.09 -5.40
CA ARG A 407 11.12 13.95 -6.58
C ARG A 407 10.16 15.12 -6.46
N SER A 408 8.90 14.84 -6.11
CA SER A 408 7.84 15.86 -6.00
C SER A 408 8.18 16.87 -4.90
N PHE A 409 8.61 16.41 -3.73
CA PHE A 409 8.99 17.27 -2.62
C PHE A 409 10.13 18.22 -3.00
N ARG A 410 11.20 17.71 -3.65
CA ARG A 410 12.30 18.57 -4.10
C ARG A 410 11.86 19.61 -5.13
N GLN A 411 11.01 19.22 -6.08
CA GLN A 411 10.49 20.13 -7.10
C GLN A 411 9.59 21.21 -6.48
N GLU A 412 8.67 20.83 -5.61
CA GLU A 412 7.77 21.78 -4.94
C GLU A 412 8.53 22.70 -3.98
N MET A 413 9.52 22.20 -3.23
CA MET A 413 10.35 23.03 -2.38
C MET A 413 11.19 24.02 -3.18
N ALA A 414 11.71 23.65 -4.35
CA ALA A 414 12.37 24.61 -5.23
C ALA A 414 11.42 25.73 -5.68
N LYS A 415 10.14 25.42 -5.97
CA LYS A 415 9.12 26.45 -6.29
C LYS A 415 8.81 27.33 -5.07
N VAL A 416 8.65 26.73 -3.89
CA VAL A 416 8.36 27.44 -2.63
C VAL A 416 9.51 28.37 -2.23
N LEU A 417 10.76 27.92 -2.38
CA LEU A 417 11.97 28.63 -1.96
C LEU A 417 12.58 29.52 -3.06
N ASN A 418 11.78 29.98 -4.03
CA ASN A 418 12.20 30.87 -5.13
C ASN A 418 13.44 30.36 -5.90
N GLY A 419 13.51 29.06 -6.16
CA GLY A 419 14.58 28.39 -6.89
C GLY A 419 15.72 27.85 -6.03
N GLN A 420 15.79 28.19 -4.74
CA GLN A 420 16.77 27.60 -3.82
C GLN A 420 16.50 26.10 -3.67
N LYS A 421 17.57 25.30 -3.80
CA LYS A 421 17.51 23.85 -3.61
C LYS A 421 17.76 23.49 -2.15
N LEU A 422 17.21 22.37 -1.72
CA LEU A 422 17.55 21.78 -0.43
C LEU A 422 19.00 21.27 -0.48
N GLU A 423 19.79 21.62 0.52
CA GLU A 423 21.19 21.21 0.64
C GLU A 423 21.33 20.10 1.68
N ARG A 424 22.26 19.17 1.47
CA ARG A 424 22.54 18.12 2.45
C ARG A 424 23.16 18.77 3.70
N LEU A 425 22.60 18.47 4.87
CA LEU A 425 23.18 18.92 6.12
C LEU A 425 24.55 18.26 6.34
N PRO A 426 25.59 19.02 6.76
CA PRO A 426 26.90 18.45 7.02
C PRO A 426 26.85 17.49 8.20
N GLU A 427 27.72 16.47 8.21
CA GLU A 427 27.77 15.48 9.30
C GLU A 427 28.13 16.10 10.67
N THR A 428 28.71 17.30 10.66
CA THR A 428 29.01 18.11 11.84
C THR A 428 27.87 19.01 12.29
N HIS A 429 26.71 18.99 11.61
CA HIS A 429 25.59 19.87 11.94
C HIS A 429 25.10 19.62 13.39
N PRO A 430 24.84 20.67 14.20
CA PRO A 430 24.44 20.51 15.61
C PRO A 430 23.21 19.63 15.84
N LEU A 431 22.30 19.58 14.87
CA LEU A 431 21.14 18.68 14.86
C LEU A 431 21.55 17.21 15.11
N TYR A 432 22.70 16.75 14.63
CA TYR A 432 23.15 15.37 14.86
C TYR A 432 23.78 15.13 16.25
N ALA A 433 23.96 16.17 17.07
CA ALA A 433 24.69 16.08 18.33
C ALA A 433 23.82 16.13 19.59
N PHE A 434 22.59 16.63 19.51
CA PHE A 434 21.73 16.85 20.69
C PHE A 434 20.25 16.56 20.42
N PRO A 435 19.52 15.93 21.37
CA PRO A 435 20.00 15.36 22.64
C PRO A 435 20.71 14.01 22.47
N ASN A 436 20.57 13.38 21.31
CA ASN A 436 21.24 12.11 20.99
C ASN A 436 22.45 12.37 20.10
N GLN A 437 23.56 11.68 20.35
CA GLN A 437 24.72 11.73 19.45
C GLN A 437 24.54 10.74 18.29
N VAL A 438 24.05 11.22 17.14
CA VAL A 438 23.74 10.41 15.95
C VAL A 438 24.83 10.57 14.89
N LYS A 439 25.89 9.75 14.99
CA LYS A 439 26.98 9.73 13.99
C LYS A 439 26.71 8.82 12.79
N SER A 440 25.88 7.81 13.00
CA SER A 440 25.48 6.84 11.97
C SER A 440 24.11 6.28 12.32
N VAL A 441 23.42 5.71 11.35
CA VAL A 441 22.09 5.12 11.48
C VAL A 441 22.08 3.70 10.90
N GLN A 442 21.32 2.81 11.52
CA GLN A 442 21.10 1.47 11.00
C GLN A 442 20.04 1.52 9.88
N PRO A 443 20.39 1.17 8.62
CA PRO A 443 19.39 1.02 7.58
C PRO A 443 18.50 -0.20 7.83
N ARG A 444 17.23 -0.11 7.42
CA ARG A 444 16.35 -1.28 7.26
C ARG A 444 16.81 -2.13 6.06
N PRO A 445 16.45 -3.42 6.00
CA PRO A 445 16.90 -4.32 4.92
C PRO A 445 16.66 -3.80 3.50
N ALA A 446 15.49 -3.18 3.24
CA ALA A 446 15.20 -2.60 1.93
C ALA A 446 16.11 -1.41 1.59
N LEU A 447 16.43 -0.54 2.56
CA LEU A 447 17.36 0.57 2.36
C LEU A 447 18.79 0.08 2.15
N ALA A 448 19.22 -0.90 2.96
CA ALA A 448 20.54 -1.51 2.85
C ALA A 448 20.74 -2.13 1.46
N ARG A 449 19.75 -2.87 0.95
CA ARG A 449 19.77 -3.41 -0.41
C ARG A 449 19.78 -2.31 -1.47
N LYS A 450 18.93 -1.29 -1.34
CA LYS A 450 18.84 -0.16 -2.29
C LYS A 450 20.19 0.57 -2.42
N LEU A 451 20.92 0.71 -1.33
CA LEU A 451 22.20 1.42 -1.29
C LEU A 451 23.42 0.49 -1.38
N ASN A 452 23.21 -0.82 -1.54
CA ASN A 452 24.26 -1.84 -1.50
C ASN A 452 25.19 -1.67 -0.28
N ALA A 453 24.59 -1.54 0.90
CA ALA A 453 25.28 -1.25 2.15
C ALA A 453 25.26 -2.45 3.10
N ASP A 454 26.45 -2.81 3.61
CA ASP A 454 26.63 -3.94 4.52
C ASP A 454 26.64 -3.55 6.01
N GLY A 455 26.43 -2.26 6.33
CA GLY A 455 26.55 -1.74 7.68
C GLY A 455 25.74 -0.46 7.95
N ARG A 456 26.11 0.23 9.03
CA ARG A 456 25.51 1.52 9.39
C ARG A 456 25.89 2.59 8.37
N LEU A 457 24.98 3.52 8.13
CA LEU A 457 25.12 4.62 7.17
C LEU A 457 25.30 5.95 7.89
N ALA A 458 25.93 6.93 7.25
CA ALA A 458 25.84 8.31 7.72
C ALA A 458 24.37 8.79 7.67
N PRO A 459 23.88 9.57 8.65
CA PRO A 459 22.55 10.15 8.56
C PRO A 459 22.48 11.11 7.36
N VAL A 460 21.36 11.09 6.65
CA VAL A 460 21.14 11.95 5.48
C VAL A 460 19.89 12.76 5.72
N LEU A 461 20.07 14.04 6.04
CA LEU A 461 19.02 15.05 6.02
C LEU A 461 19.40 16.14 5.04
N TYR A 462 18.38 16.73 4.43
CA TYR A 462 18.49 17.93 3.63
C TYR A 462 17.78 19.06 4.36
N GLY A 463 18.16 20.29 4.07
CA GLY A 463 17.44 21.43 4.59
C GLY A 463 17.64 22.71 3.79
N ALA A 464 16.86 23.72 4.18
CA ALA A 464 16.99 25.08 3.69
C ALA A 464 16.87 26.05 4.85
N THR A 465 17.78 27.02 4.86
CA THR A 465 17.84 28.06 5.89
C THR A 465 17.19 29.33 5.37
N MET A 466 16.30 29.95 6.15
CA MET A 466 15.75 31.28 5.89
C MET A 466 15.99 32.17 7.12
N GLU A 467 16.49 33.39 6.88
CA GLU A 467 16.76 34.37 7.96
C GLU A 467 17.63 33.83 9.11
N GLY A 468 18.53 32.88 8.81
CA GLY A 468 19.44 32.26 9.78
C GLY A 468 18.91 31.00 10.46
N ASN A 469 17.63 30.65 10.28
CA ASN A 469 16.99 29.48 10.88
C ASN A 469 16.85 28.33 9.90
N LEU A 470 16.90 27.08 10.35
CA LEU A 470 16.65 25.92 9.51
C LEU A 470 15.13 25.68 9.43
N ASN A 471 14.49 26.27 8.42
CA ASN A 471 13.04 26.24 8.27
C ASN A 471 12.52 24.99 7.56
N VAL A 472 13.32 24.37 6.70
CA VAL A 472 12.96 23.11 6.04
C VAL A 472 13.95 22.03 6.46
N ILE A 473 13.44 20.91 6.96
CA ILE A 473 14.20 19.72 7.31
C ILE A 473 13.56 18.54 6.59
N TYR A 474 14.34 17.83 5.79
CA TYR A 474 13.82 16.78 4.91
C TYR A 474 14.66 15.51 4.96
N SER A 475 13.99 14.37 5.14
CA SER A 475 14.59 13.04 5.02
C SER A 475 14.07 12.31 3.77
N PRO A 476 14.92 12.00 2.77
CA PRO A 476 14.52 11.13 1.66
C PRO A 476 14.44 9.65 2.06
N GLN A 477 14.98 9.30 3.25
CA GLN A 477 14.85 7.97 3.82
C GLN A 477 13.66 7.96 4.79
N GLY A 478 12.86 6.91 4.75
CA GLY A 478 11.67 6.82 5.61
C GLY A 478 12.04 6.82 7.10
N LEU A 479 11.40 7.67 7.89
CA LEU A 479 11.58 7.76 9.35
C LEU A 479 10.35 7.26 10.11
N CYS A 480 9.14 7.49 9.58
CA CYS A 480 7.91 7.27 10.33
C CYS A 480 7.64 5.78 10.67
N CYS A 481 8.07 4.84 9.82
CA CYS A 481 8.00 3.40 10.15
C CYS A 481 8.88 3.06 11.36
N GLY A 482 10.02 3.75 11.50
CA GLY A 482 10.89 3.65 12.66
C GLY A 482 10.25 4.23 13.92
N TRP A 483 9.59 5.39 13.81
CA TRP A 483 8.88 6.00 14.93
C TRP A 483 7.76 5.11 15.47
N GLU A 484 7.05 4.40 14.59
CA GLU A 484 5.97 3.47 15.01
C GLU A 484 6.45 2.12 15.53
N LEU A 485 7.76 1.86 15.52
CA LEU A 485 8.30 0.51 15.75
C LEU A 485 7.72 -0.53 14.78
N ALA A 486 7.26 -0.10 13.61
CA ALA A 486 6.57 -0.96 12.67
C ALA A 486 7.55 -1.94 12.00
N GLN A 487 7.12 -3.19 11.89
CA GLN A 487 7.74 -4.12 10.95
C GLN A 487 7.29 -3.67 9.55
N CYS A 488 8.21 -3.23 8.72
CA CYS A 488 7.93 -2.80 7.35
C CYS A 488 9.07 -3.34 6.48
N PRO A 489 8.97 -4.59 6.01
CA PRO A 489 10.04 -5.27 5.28
C PRO A 489 10.53 -4.50 4.05
N TYR A 490 9.61 -3.84 3.35
CA TYR A 490 9.91 -3.09 2.13
C TYR A 490 10.12 -1.58 2.35
N CYS A 491 10.20 -1.12 3.59
CA CYS A 491 10.48 0.27 3.91
C CYS A 491 11.99 0.56 3.71
N ALA A 492 12.32 1.38 2.71
CA ALA A 492 13.66 1.92 2.51
C ALA A 492 13.91 3.10 3.49
N GLY A 493 13.95 2.77 4.78
CA GLY A 493 14.06 3.74 5.87
C GLY A 493 15.08 3.36 6.92
N VAL A 494 15.12 4.17 7.97
CA VAL A 494 16.00 4.00 9.13
C VAL A 494 15.34 3.06 10.16
N ALA A 495 16.16 2.26 10.84
CA ALA A 495 15.70 1.37 11.90
C ALA A 495 15.17 2.18 13.11
N SER A 496 14.28 1.57 13.89
CA SER A 496 13.43 2.28 14.84
C SER A 496 14.18 3.10 15.91
N GLN A 497 15.22 2.54 16.52
CA GLN A 497 16.01 3.22 17.55
C GLN A 497 16.66 4.50 17.01
N ASP A 498 17.33 4.40 15.87
CA ASP A 498 18.03 5.52 15.25
C ASP A 498 17.05 6.53 14.63
N ALA A 499 15.92 6.08 14.09
CA ALA A 499 14.87 6.96 13.56
C ALA A 499 14.21 7.81 14.65
N LEU A 500 13.95 7.22 15.83
CA LEU A 500 13.43 7.95 17.00
C LEU A 500 14.48 8.93 17.53
N ALA A 501 15.73 8.51 17.71
CA ALA A 501 16.81 9.39 18.15
C ALA A 501 16.97 10.60 17.20
N LEU A 502 16.98 10.35 15.89
CA LEU A 502 17.07 11.40 14.88
C LEU A 502 15.84 12.31 14.88
N GLY A 503 14.64 11.74 15.00
CA GLY A 503 13.41 12.53 15.12
C GLY A 503 13.40 13.44 16.35
N VAL A 504 13.81 12.93 17.51
CA VAL A 504 13.90 13.72 18.75
C VAL A 504 14.89 14.87 18.58
N ASN A 505 16.05 14.61 17.97
CA ASN A 505 17.01 15.65 17.65
C ASN A 505 16.46 16.74 16.72
N ILE A 506 15.72 16.35 15.66
CA ILE A 506 15.07 17.30 14.75
C ILE A 506 14.12 18.21 15.53
N LEU A 507 13.27 17.63 16.39
CA LEU A 507 12.33 18.41 17.21
C LEU A 507 13.05 19.30 18.22
N SER A 508 14.09 18.80 18.89
CA SER A 508 14.89 19.59 19.83
C SER A 508 15.57 20.76 19.14
N TYR A 509 16.16 20.55 17.96
CA TYR A 509 16.81 21.60 17.20
C TYR A 509 15.81 22.69 16.80
N ALA A 510 14.63 22.29 16.31
CA ALA A 510 13.60 23.23 15.88
C ALA A 510 13.00 24.06 17.02
N VAL A 511 13.00 23.56 18.25
CA VAL A 511 12.54 24.29 19.44
C VAL A 511 13.60 25.25 19.98
N LEU A 512 14.88 25.01 19.69
CA LEU A 512 16.01 25.77 20.25
C LEU A 512 16.58 26.86 19.36
N GLN A 513 16.25 26.86 18.06
CA GLN A 513 16.80 27.80 17.07
C GLN A 513 16.25 29.22 17.20
#